data_AF-A0A4R0MW83-F1
#
_entry.id   AF-A0A4R0MW83-F1
#
_cell.length_a   1.000
_cell.length_b   1.000
_cell.length_c   1.000
_cell.angle_alpha   90.00
_cell.angle_beta   90.00
_cell.angle_gamma   90.00
#
_symmetry.space_group_name_H-M   'P 1'
#
loop_
_entity.id
_entity.type
_entity.pdbx_description
1 polymer ?
#
loop_
_entity_poly.entity_id
_entity_poly.type
_entity_poly.pdbx_seq_one_letter_code
_entity_poly.pdbx_strand_id
1 'polypeptide(L)'
;MTTDLDVFEDIVSSIMDGTYKDEIEDRLFLDRCRELQEDAEIFSALNPDKSGYYLLQRKLIVYRIISKITIEKAGFDNKQKERLEFIEKGLLSLYWLYMELLVEIQN
;
A
#
# COMPACT_ATOMS: atom_id res chain seq x y z
N MET A 1 4.93 -14.69 5.76
CA MET A 1 4.81 -13.63 6.77
C MET A 1 4.63 -12.34 6.00
N THR A 2 3.37 -12.01 5.71
CA THR A 2 2.89 -10.91 4.85
C THR A 2 2.00 -9.94 5.65
N THR A 3 2.10 -10.01 6.97
CA THR A 3 1.19 -9.39 7.95
C THR A 3 1.08 -7.88 7.84
N ASP A 4 2.11 -7.20 7.36
CA ASP A 4 2.16 -5.74 7.44
C ASP A 4 1.37 -5.08 6.30
N LEU A 5 1.17 -5.79 5.18
CA LEU A 5 0.35 -5.31 4.05
C LEU A 5 -1.09 -5.79 4.14
N ASP A 6 -1.39 -6.81 4.95
CA ASP A 6 -2.75 -7.30 5.21
C ASP A 6 -3.63 -6.18 5.79
N VAL A 7 -3.05 -5.25 6.56
CA VAL A 7 -3.75 -4.06 7.09
C VAL A 7 -4.39 -3.20 6.00
N PHE A 8 -3.78 -3.13 4.81
CA PHE A 8 -4.34 -2.38 3.69
C PHE A 8 -5.52 -3.12 3.07
N GLU A 9 -5.50 -4.45 3.05
CA GLU A 9 -6.64 -5.24 2.58
C GLU A 9 -7.83 -5.14 3.54
N ASP A 10 -7.56 -5.09 4.84
CA ASP A 10 -8.56 -4.88 5.88
C ASP A 10 -9.19 -3.48 5.76
N ILE A 11 -8.35 -2.44 5.59
CA ILE A 11 -8.80 -1.06 5.37
C ILE A 11 -9.68 -0.99 4.11
N VAL A 12 -9.20 -1.52 2.98
CA VAL A 12 -9.98 -1.51 1.73
C VAL A 12 -11.30 -2.25 1.89
N SER A 13 -11.30 -3.43 2.52
CA SER A 13 -12.52 -4.20 2.75
C SER A 13 -13.50 -3.46 3.67
N SER A 14 -13.02 -2.81 4.73
CA SER A 14 -13.88 -2.04 5.63
C SER A 14 -14.55 -0.83 4.95
N ILE A 15 -13.86 -0.18 3.99
CA ILE A 15 -14.45 0.87 3.15
C ILE A 15 -15.56 0.28 2.26
N MET A 16 -15.26 -0.84 1.59
CA MET A 16 -16.19 -1.54 0.70
C MET A 16 -17.44 -2.04 1.46
N ASP A 17 -17.27 -2.51 2.69
CA ASP A 17 -18.33 -2.99 3.57
C ASP A 17 -19.08 -1.86 4.31
N GLY A 18 -18.64 -0.61 4.17
CA GLY A 18 -19.25 0.55 4.82
C GLY A 18 -19.04 0.61 6.35
N THR A 19 -18.04 -0.10 6.86
CA THR A 19 -17.68 -0.14 8.30
C THR A 19 -16.53 0.79 8.66
N TYR A 20 -15.94 1.46 7.67
CA TYR A 20 -14.80 2.36 7.80
C TYR A 20 -15.07 3.56 8.73
N LYS A 21 -14.13 3.82 9.64
CA LYS A 21 -14.16 4.92 10.62
C LYS A 21 -13.17 6.01 10.24
N ASP A 22 -13.65 6.87 9.34
CA ASP A 22 -12.97 7.99 8.67
C ASP A 22 -11.69 8.53 9.38
N GLU A 23 -11.79 9.20 10.52
CA GLU A 23 -10.63 9.91 11.10
C GLU A 23 -9.56 8.99 11.72
N ILE A 24 -9.97 7.89 12.33
CA ILE A 24 -9.05 6.97 13.02
C ILE A 24 -8.31 6.12 11.99
N GLU A 25 -9.04 5.67 10.97
CA GLU A 25 -8.50 4.76 9.97
C GLU A 25 -7.70 5.48 8.88
N ASP A 26 -8.01 6.75 8.57
CA ASP A 26 -7.18 7.59 7.67
C ASP A 26 -5.78 7.80 8.27
N ARG A 27 -5.70 8.10 9.57
CA ARG A 27 -4.42 8.29 10.26
C ARG A 27 -3.64 6.99 10.33
N LEU A 28 -4.31 5.89 10.68
CA LEU A 28 -3.70 4.56 10.69
C LEU A 28 -3.11 4.21 9.32
N PHE A 29 -3.86 4.46 8.24
CA PHE A 29 -3.39 4.23 6.88
C PHE A 29 -2.11 5.01 6.55
N LEU A 30 -2.08 6.31 6.86
CA LEU A 30 -0.91 7.16 6.59
C LEU A 30 0.30 6.77 7.42
N ASP A 31 0.10 6.47 8.71
CA ASP A 31 1.19 6.04 9.59
C ASP A 31 1.75 4.69 9.11
N ARG A 32 0.91 3.75 8.70
CA ARG A 32 1.35 2.49 8.07
C ARG A 32 2.09 2.69 6.76
N CYS A 33 1.65 3.62 5.91
CA CYS A 33 2.39 3.97 4.71
C CYS A 33 3.79 4.45 5.06
N ARG A 34 3.92 5.38 6.01
CA ARG A 34 5.23 5.92 6.44
C ARG A 34 6.15 4.82 6.99
N GLU A 35 5.65 3.99 7.89
CA GLU A 35 6.42 2.87 8.47
C GLU A 35 6.97 1.95 7.37
N LEU A 36 6.13 1.59 6.40
CA LEU A 36 6.55 0.69 5.31
C LEU A 36 7.53 1.33 4.32
N GLN A 37 7.49 2.67 4.16
CA GLN A 37 8.49 3.41 3.39
C GLN A 37 9.85 3.34 4.09
N GLU A 38 9.90 3.74 5.36
CA GLU A 38 11.12 3.74 6.17
C GLU A 38 11.73 2.32 6.27
N ASP A 39 10.89 1.31 6.51
CA ASP A 39 11.33 -0.09 6.56
C ASP A 39 11.93 -0.55 5.23
N ALA A 40 11.37 -0.12 4.10
CA ALA A 40 11.87 -0.52 2.79
C ALA A 40 13.22 0.11 2.48
N GLU A 41 13.41 1.38 2.81
CA GLU A 41 14.69 2.08 2.65
C GLU A 41 15.76 1.47 3.56
N ILE A 42 15.45 1.28 4.85
CA ILE A 42 16.37 0.69 5.83
C ILE A 42 16.74 -0.74 5.44
N PHE A 43 15.74 -1.58 5.12
CA PHE A 43 16.00 -2.95 4.71
C PHE A 43 16.88 -2.99 3.46
N SER A 44 16.60 -2.10 2.49
CA SER A 44 17.33 -2.07 1.22
C SER A 44 18.80 -1.69 1.41
N ALA A 45 19.07 -0.71 2.28
CA ALA A 45 20.42 -0.27 2.62
C ALA A 45 21.21 -1.32 3.41
N LEU A 46 20.54 -2.06 4.32
CA LEU A 46 21.19 -3.03 5.20
C LEU A 46 21.36 -4.42 4.56
N ASN A 47 20.55 -4.78 3.55
CA ASN A 47 20.50 -6.13 2.99
C ASN A 47 20.51 -6.15 1.44
N PRO A 48 21.49 -5.51 0.77
CA PRO A 48 21.49 -5.29 -0.69
C PRO A 48 21.32 -6.58 -1.52
N ASP A 49 21.79 -7.73 -1.03
CA ASP A 49 21.66 -9.04 -1.66
C ASP A 49 20.21 -9.60 -1.65
N LYS A 50 19.38 -9.12 -0.72
CA LYS A 50 17.98 -9.58 -0.52
C LYS A 50 16.96 -8.53 -0.94
N SER A 51 17.36 -7.27 -1.06
CA SER A 51 16.50 -6.13 -1.34
C SER A 51 15.65 -6.33 -2.59
N GLY A 52 16.23 -6.88 -3.67
CA GLY A 52 15.51 -7.08 -4.93
C GLY A 52 14.27 -7.98 -4.78
N TYR A 53 14.41 -9.13 -4.12
CA TYR A 53 13.28 -10.04 -3.89
C TYR A 53 12.25 -9.44 -2.91
N TYR A 54 12.74 -8.82 -1.83
CA TYR A 54 11.90 -8.17 -0.82
C TYR A 54 11.01 -7.08 -1.42
N LEU A 55 11.59 -6.15 -2.18
CA LEU A 55 10.87 -5.05 -2.82
C LEU A 55 9.90 -5.55 -3.89
N LEU A 56 10.29 -6.56 -4.69
CA LEU A 56 9.43 -7.13 -5.73
C LEU A 56 8.17 -7.76 -5.13
N GLN A 57 8.30 -8.51 -4.03
CA GLN A 57 7.14 -9.10 -3.34
C GLN A 57 6.18 -8.02 -2.83
N ARG A 58 6.71 -7.00 -2.15
CA ARG A 58 5.89 -5.89 -1.62
C ARG A 58 5.20 -5.10 -2.75
N LYS A 59 5.93 -4.80 -3.82
CA LYS A 59 5.39 -4.16 -5.03
C LYS A 59 4.20 -4.94 -5.61
N LEU A 60 4.33 -6.26 -5.75
CA LEU A 60 3.26 -7.11 -6.30
C LEU A 60 2.01 -7.13 -5.42
N ILE A 61 2.19 -7.17 -4.10
CA ILE A 61 1.07 -7.12 -3.14
C ILE A 61 0.37 -5.77 -3.23
N VAL A 62 1.10 -4.65 -3.17
CA VAL A 62 0.51 -3.31 -3.29
C VAL A 62 -0.22 -3.14 -4.63
N TYR A 63 0.36 -3.62 -5.73
CA TYR A 63 -0.28 -3.60 -7.04
C TYR A 63 -1.59 -4.38 -7.09
N ARG A 64 -1.66 -5.55 -6.43
CA ARG A 64 -2.89 -6.34 -6.31
C ARG A 64 -4.00 -5.53 -5.63
N ILE A 65 -3.66 -4.85 -4.53
CA ILE A 65 -4.63 -4.05 -3.75
C ILE A 65 -5.13 -2.87 -4.59
N ILE A 66 -4.22 -2.13 -5.22
CA ILE A 66 -4.57 -1.02 -6.14
C ILE A 66 -5.51 -1.53 -7.23
N SER A 67 -5.16 -2.65 -7.89
CA SER A 67 -5.96 -3.22 -8.97
C SER A 67 -7.39 -3.57 -8.50
N LYS A 68 -7.52 -4.13 -7.29
CA LYS A 68 -8.84 -4.41 -6.68
C LYS A 68 -9.65 -3.12 -6.54
N ILE A 69 -9.05 -2.07 -5.96
CA ILE A 69 -9.70 -0.76 -5.81
C ILE A 69 -10.15 -0.24 -7.17
N THR A 70 -9.25 -0.18 -8.16
CA THR A 70 -9.54 0.37 -9.49
C THR A 70 -10.70 -0.34 -10.18
N ILE A 71 -10.80 -1.67 -10.05
CA ILE A 71 -11.86 -2.48 -10.68
C ILE A 71 -13.20 -2.28 -9.97
N GLU A 72 -13.20 -2.33 -8.64
CA GLU A 72 -14.45 -2.39 -7.86
C GLU A 72 -15.03 -0.99 -7.56
N LYS A 73 -14.19 0.06 -7.55
CA LYS A 73 -14.57 1.44 -7.16
C LYS A 73 -15.84 1.96 -7.84
N ALA A 74 -16.10 1.58 -9.09
CA ALA A 74 -17.27 2.05 -9.85
C ALA A 74 -18.62 1.71 -9.19
N GLY A 75 -18.68 0.58 -8.47
CA GLY A 75 -19.91 0.05 -7.85
C GLY A 75 -20.31 0.69 -6.51
N PHE A 76 -19.48 1.55 -5.93
CA PHE A 76 -19.70 2.12 -4.60
C PHE A 76 -20.31 3.53 -4.62
N ASP A 77 -20.80 3.99 -3.46
CA ASP A 77 -21.31 5.35 -3.31
C ASP A 77 -20.20 6.41 -3.34
N ASN A 78 -20.55 7.70 -3.39
CA ASN A 78 -19.57 8.78 -3.51
C ASN A 78 -18.62 8.85 -2.31
N LYS A 79 -19.10 8.58 -1.10
CA LYS A 79 -18.27 8.64 0.10
C LYS A 79 -17.24 7.51 0.09
N GLN A 80 -17.68 6.30 -0.21
CA GLN A 80 -16.81 5.14 -0.36
C GLN A 80 -15.78 5.35 -1.49
N LYS A 81 -16.21 5.93 -2.62
CA LYS A 81 -15.31 6.28 -3.74
C LYS A 81 -14.21 7.25 -3.32
N GLU A 82 -14.56 8.33 -2.64
CA GLU A 82 -13.58 9.32 -2.15
C GLU A 82 -12.56 8.67 -1.20
N ARG A 83 -12.99 7.75 -0.33
CA ARG A 83 -12.11 6.99 0.56
C ARG A 83 -11.22 6.02 -0.19
N LEU A 84 -11.78 5.24 -1.11
CA LEU A 84 -11.01 4.34 -1.96
C LEU A 84 -9.96 5.09 -2.78
N GLU A 85 -10.26 6.30 -3.26
CA GLU A 85 -9.31 7.17 -3.98
C GLU A 85 -8.18 7.69 -3.09
N PHE A 86 -8.49 8.03 -1.84
CA PHE A 86 -7.49 8.40 -0.86
C PHE A 86 -6.51 7.25 -0.60
N ILE A 87 -7.03 6.04 -0.37
CA ILE A 87 -6.20 4.83 -0.17
C ILE A 87 -5.39 4.51 -1.43
N GLU A 88 -6.02 4.53 -2.60
CA GLU A 88 -5.37 4.27 -3.90
C GLU A 88 -4.16 5.19 -4.11
N LYS A 89 -4.27 6.48 -3.81
CA LYS A 89 -3.17 7.44 -3.92
C LYS A 89 -2.00 7.13 -2.98
N GLY A 90 -2.27 6.78 -1.72
CA GLY A 90 -1.20 6.40 -0.78
C GLY A 90 -0.50 5.12 -1.19
N LEU A 91 -1.26 4.11 -1.63
CA LEU A 91 -0.69 2.85 -2.13
C LEU A 91 0.12 3.04 -3.42
N LEU A 92 -0.31 3.93 -4.32
CA LEU A 92 0.48 4.30 -5.49
C LEU A 92 1.82 4.91 -5.10
N SER A 93 1.87 5.77 -4.08
CA SER A 93 3.11 6.33 -3.56
C SER A 93 4.07 5.24 -3.04
N LEU A 94 3.56 4.26 -2.29
CA LEU A 94 4.35 3.10 -1.86
C LEU A 94 4.86 2.26 -3.04
N TYR A 95 3.99 2.00 -4.02
CA TYR A 95 4.36 1.26 -5.22
C TYR A 95 5.51 1.95 -5.98
N TRP A 96 5.45 3.28 -6.12
CA TRP A 96 6.50 4.06 -6.77
C TRP A 96 7.82 4.03 -6.00
N LEU A 97 7.79 4.18 -4.67
CA LEU A 97 9.01 4.05 -3.86
C LEU A 97 9.67 2.68 -4.07
N TYR A 98 8.89 1.58 -4.03
CA TYR A 98 9.46 0.25 -4.24
C TYR A 98 10.05 0.08 -5.63
N MET A 99 9.49 0.74 -6.64
CA MET A 99 10.05 0.77 -7.99
C MET A 99 11.37 1.54 -8.05
N GLU A 100 11.46 2.69 -7.39
CA GLU A 100 12.67 3.51 -7.33
C GLU A 100 13.81 2.73 -6.66
N LEU A 101 13.56 2.16 -5.48
CA LEU A 101 14.56 1.34 -4.77
C LEU A 101 14.99 0.11 -5.58
N LEU A 102 14.09 -0.51 -6.35
CA LEU A 102 14.43 -1.62 -7.25
C LEU A 102 15.38 -1.20 -8.37
N VAL A 103 15.20 0.00 -8.93
CA VAL A 103 16.07 0.56 -9.97
C VAL A 103 17.45 0.89 -9.39
N GLU A 104 17.50 1.42 -8.17
CA GLU A 104 18.77 1.74 -7.49
C GLU A 104 19.64 0.51 -7.26
N ILE A 105 19.04 -0.65 -6.96
CA ILE A 105 19.78 -1.93 -6.78
C ILE A 105 20.40 -2.43 -8.09
N GLN A 106 19.83 -2.07 -9.24
CA GLN A 106 20.27 -2.53 -10.55
C GLN A 106 21.41 -1.69 -11.15
N ASN A 107 21.72 -0.53 -10.55
CA ASN A 107 22.78 0.39 -10.97
C ASN A 107 24.03 0.27 -10.10
#